data_AF-A0A8X8IAV0-F1
#
_entry.id   AF-A0A8X8IAV0-F1
#
_cell.length_a   1.000
_cell.length_b   1.000
_cell.length_c   1.000
_cell.angle_alpha   90.00
_cell.angle_beta   90.00
_cell.angle_gamma   90.00
#
_symmetry.space_group_name_H-M   'P 1'
#
loop_
_entity.id
_entity.type
_entity.pdbx_description
1 polymer ?
#
loop_
_entity_poly.entity_id
_entity_poly.type
_entity_poly.pdbx_seq_one_letter_code
_entity_poly.pdbx_strand_id
1 'polypeptide(L)'
;MKKSKLFNNRIGVLATMHKKEVVMAPLLKKELGVKIIVPERFNTDCFGTFTREIDRAGNQLEAARLKAQKALSITGEALAFASEGAFSPHPVFPFVPYNREIVLLLDKV
;
A
#
# COMPACT_ATOMS: atom_id res chain seq x y z
N MET A 1 13.85 -3.51 -21.69
CA MET A 1 12.48 -3.92 -21.27
C MET A 1 11.45 -3.07 -22.02
N LYS A 2 10.47 -3.67 -22.70
CA LYS A 2 9.34 -2.90 -23.27
C LYS A 2 8.59 -2.27 -22.09
N LYS A 3 8.57 -0.92 -22.01
CA LYS A 3 7.76 -0.22 -21.01
C LYS A 3 6.30 -0.60 -21.22
N SER A 4 5.69 -1.24 -20.24
CA SER A 4 4.27 -1.55 -20.24
C SER A 4 3.49 -0.23 -20.33
N LYS A 5 2.61 -0.11 -21.33
CA LYS A 5 1.75 1.07 -21.49
C LYS A 5 0.51 1.03 -20.59
N LEU A 6 0.29 -0.06 -19.84
CA LEU A 6 -0.95 -0.32 -19.09
C LEU A 6 -1.29 0.79 -18.07
N PHE A 7 -0.28 1.36 -17.43
CA PHE A 7 -0.46 2.36 -16.36
C PHE A 7 0.03 3.77 -16.71
N ASN A 8 0.55 3.95 -17.92
CA ASN A 8 1.22 5.17 -18.30
C ASN A 8 0.26 6.37 -18.27
N ASN A 9 0.69 7.47 -17.67
CA ASN A 9 -0.09 8.70 -17.45
C ASN A 9 -1.35 8.56 -16.59
N ARG A 10 -1.64 7.39 -16.01
CA ARG A 10 -2.72 7.23 -15.04
C ARG A 10 -2.34 7.88 -13.70
N ILE A 11 -3.34 8.33 -12.96
CA ILE A 11 -3.17 8.77 -11.58
C ILE A 11 -3.31 7.54 -10.69
N GLY A 12 -2.31 7.31 -9.85
CA GLY A 12 -2.29 6.24 -8.87
C GLY A 12 -2.28 6.82 -7.46
N VAL A 13 -3.17 6.34 -6.60
CA VAL A 13 -3.27 6.78 -5.21
C VAL A 13 -2.41 5.89 -4.34
N LEU A 14 -1.41 6.45 -3.66
CA LEU A 14 -0.65 5.70 -2.65
C LEU A 14 -1.33 5.86 -1.29
N ALA A 15 -1.95 4.78 -0.80
CA ALA A 15 -2.66 4.71 0.46
C ALA A 15 -1.67 4.63 1.65
N THR A 16 -1.10 5.78 2.03
CA THR A 16 -0.09 5.88 3.09
C THR A 16 -0.28 7.11 3.98
N MET A 17 0.14 7.00 5.25
CA MET A 17 0.22 8.10 6.22
C MET A 17 1.67 8.48 6.57
N HIS A 18 2.63 7.57 6.39
CA HIS A 18 4.01 7.70 6.93
C HIS A 18 5.08 7.95 5.86
N LYS A 19 4.83 8.86 4.93
CA LYS A 19 5.82 9.30 3.92
C LYS A 19 6.41 8.20 3.01
N LYS A 20 5.72 7.06 2.85
CA LYS A 20 6.16 5.96 1.98
C LYS A 20 6.29 6.41 0.52
N GLU A 21 5.58 7.47 0.12
CA GLU A 21 5.67 8.09 -1.20
C GLU A 21 7.07 8.59 -1.55
N VAL A 22 7.90 8.96 -0.57
CA VAL A 22 9.27 9.43 -0.82
C VAL A 22 10.09 8.36 -1.53
N VAL A 23 9.84 7.08 -1.22
CA VAL A 23 10.53 5.94 -1.82
C VAL A 23 9.73 5.34 -2.97
N MET A 24 8.42 5.14 -2.78
CA MET A 24 7.59 4.42 -3.76
C MET A 24 7.28 5.26 -4.99
N ALA A 25 6.99 6.56 -4.83
CA ALA A 25 6.51 7.38 -5.95
C ALA A 25 7.53 7.54 -7.10
N PRO A 26 8.83 7.78 -6.84
CA PRO A 26 9.83 7.84 -7.90
C PRO A 26 9.95 6.54 -8.70
N LEU A 27 9.86 5.39 -8.00
CA LEU A 27 9.96 4.07 -8.61
C LEU A 27 8.73 3.77 -9.47
N LEU A 28 7.52 4.00 -8.94
CA LEU A 28 6.26 3.80 -9.66
C LEU A 28 6.18 4.71 -10.90
N LYS A 29 6.62 5.97 -10.81
CA LYS A 29 6.69 6.89 -11.95
C LYS A 29 7.68 6.40 -13.00
N LYS A 30 8.89 6.00 -12.59
CA LYS A 30 9.96 5.59 -13.51
C LYS A 30 9.62 4.29 -14.25
N GLU A 31 9.13 3.29 -13.52
CA GLU A 31 8.95 1.93 -14.02
C GLU A 31 7.55 1.70 -14.63
N LEU A 32 6.50 2.34 -14.10
CA LEU A 32 5.11 2.16 -14.56
C LEU A 32 4.52 3.38 -15.28
N GLY A 33 5.18 4.54 -15.22
CA GLY A 33 4.66 5.77 -15.85
C GLY A 33 3.46 6.39 -15.13
N VAL A 34 3.21 5.99 -13.88
CA VAL A 34 2.08 6.46 -13.06
C VAL A 34 2.41 7.80 -12.39
N LYS A 35 1.44 8.71 -12.32
CA LYS A 35 1.51 9.91 -11.48
C LYS A 35 0.96 9.55 -10.10
N ILE A 36 1.79 9.67 -9.06
CA ILE A 36 1.39 9.29 -7.70
C ILE A 36 0.85 10.49 -6.95
N ILE A 37 -0.31 10.32 -6.33
CA ILE A 37 -0.87 11.22 -5.33
C ILE A 37 -1.01 10.48 -4.00
N VAL A 38 -0.94 11.22 -2.89
CA VAL A 38 -1.23 10.70 -1.56
C VAL A 38 -2.53 11.36 -1.10
N PRO A 39 -3.54 10.61 -0.66
CA PRO A 39 -4.80 11.17 -0.21
C PRO A 39 -4.59 12.02 1.05
N GLU A 40 -5.08 13.25 1.03
CA GLU A 40 -5.04 14.13 2.20
C GLU A 40 -5.85 13.52 3.36
N ARG A 41 -5.35 13.67 4.58
CA ARG A 41 -6.01 13.19 5.82
C ARG A 41 -6.35 11.69 5.81
N PHE A 42 -5.54 10.88 5.14
CA PHE A 42 -5.72 9.43 5.11
C PHE A 42 -5.11 8.75 6.34
N ASN A 43 -5.96 8.44 7.32
CA ASN A 43 -5.56 7.71 8.51
C ASN A 43 -5.49 6.20 8.21
N THR A 44 -4.28 5.64 8.09
CA THR A 44 -4.09 4.19 7.90
C THR A 44 -4.30 3.35 9.15
N ASP A 45 -4.28 3.96 10.33
CA ASP A 45 -4.33 3.25 11.61
C ASP A 45 -5.72 2.67 11.88
N CYS A 46 -6.76 3.18 11.20
CA CYS A 46 -8.10 2.59 11.25
C CYS A 46 -8.17 1.18 10.64
N PHE A 47 -7.11 0.72 9.96
CA PHE A 47 -6.99 -0.65 9.44
C PHE A 47 -6.07 -1.54 10.30
N GLY A 48 -5.59 -1.01 11.43
CA GLY A 48 -4.69 -1.68 12.36
C GLY A 48 -3.48 -0.80 12.70
N THR A 49 -3.08 -0.81 13.98
CA THR A 49 -1.87 -0.13 14.46
C THR A 49 -0.74 -1.13 14.72
N PHE A 50 0.49 -0.64 14.67
CA PHE A 50 1.66 -1.44 15.02
C PHE A 50 1.65 -1.90 16.48
N THR A 51 1.19 -1.03 17.39
CA THR A 51 1.07 -1.30 18.83
C THR A 51 -0.08 -2.24 19.19
N ARG A 52 -0.95 -2.60 18.22
CA ARG A 52 -2.16 -3.41 18.41
C ARG A 52 -3.21 -2.75 19.33
N GLU A 53 -3.17 -1.43 19.47
CA GLU A 53 -4.27 -0.66 20.06
C GLU A 53 -5.53 -0.73 19.17
N ILE A 54 -5.33 -0.76 17.86
CA ILE A 54 -6.38 -1.04 16.88
C ILE A 54 -6.01 -2.37 16.22
N ASP A 55 -6.94 -3.32 16.27
CA ASP A 55 -6.77 -4.61 15.62
C ASP A 55 -6.64 -4.47 14.10
N ARG A 56 -5.83 -5.34 13.50
CA ARG A 56 -5.71 -5.40 12.04
C ARG A 56 -7.06 -5.80 11.44
N ALA A 57 -7.47 -5.09 10.39
CA ALA A 57 -8.64 -5.45 9.60
C ALA A 57 -8.36 -6.73 8.79
N GLY A 58 -8.73 -7.88 9.37
CA GLY A 58 -8.49 -9.19 8.78
C GLY A 58 -7.00 -9.54 8.73
N ASN A 59 -6.60 -10.22 7.66
CA ASN A 59 -5.20 -10.57 7.41
C ASN A 59 -4.42 -9.42 6.75
N GLN A 60 -3.11 -9.63 6.56
CA GLN A 60 -2.21 -8.65 5.95
C GLN A 60 -2.69 -8.14 4.58
N LEU A 61 -3.14 -9.05 3.72
CA LEU A 61 -3.64 -8.76 2.37
C LEU A 61 -4.97 -8.01 2.41
N GLU A 62 -5.85 -8.38 3.31
CA GLU A 62 -7.13 -7.72 3.53
C GLU A 62 -6.94 -6.27 4.01
N ALA A 63 -6.06 -6.04 4.98
CA ALA A 63 -5.75 -4.69 5.46
C ALA A 63 -5.16 -3.81 4.34
N ALA A 64 -4.19 -4.32 3.55
CA ALA A 64 -3.65 -3.59 2.40
C ALA A 64 -4.73 -3.30 1.35
N ARG A 65 -5.61 -4.27 1.08
CA ARG A 65 -6.72 -4.12 0.13
C ARG A 65 -7.74 -3.07 0.61
N LEU A 66 -8.09 -3.07 1.89
CA LEU A 66 -9.00 -2.08 2.48
C LEU A 66 -8.41 -0.68 2.45
N LYS A 67 -7.10 -0.53 2.74
CA LYS A 67 -6.37 0.73 2.56
C LYS A 67 -6.49 1.25 1.13
N ALA A 68 -6.20 0.40 0.14
CA ALA A 68 -6.31 0.77 -1.27
C ALA A 68 -7.75 1.15 -1.65
N GLN A 69 -8.75 0.36 -1.26
CA GLN A 69 -10.16 0.65 -1.55
C GLN A 69 -10.63 1.97 -0.92
N LYS A 70 -10.24 2.24 0.32
CA LYS A 70 -10.59 3.50 1.00
C LYS A 70 -9.93 4.70 0.33
N ALA A 71 -8.67 4.56 -0.07
CA ALA A 71 -7.96 5.60 -0.81
C ALA A 71 -8.67 5.94 -2.13
N LEU A 72 -9.06 4.92 -2.92
CA LEU A 72 -9.87 5.11 -4.13
C LEU A 72 -11.21 5.78 -3.85
N SER A 73 -11.89 5.39 -2.76
CA SER A 73 -13.17 5.99 -2.36
C SER A 73 -13.06 7.46 -1.97
N ILE A 74 -11.92 7.89 -1.43
CA ILE A 74 -11.71 9.29 -1.02
C ILE A 74 -11.35 10.16 -2.23
N THR A 75 -10.52 9.65 -3.14
CA THR A 75 -10.00 10.46 -4.26
C THR A 75 -10.85 10.36 -5.53
N GLY A 76 -11.68 9.32 -5.67
CA GLY A 76 -12.43 9.04 -6.90
C GLY A 76 -11.60 8.40 -8.02
N GLU A 77 -10.33 8.09 -7.76
CA GLU A 77 -9.45 7.45 -8.74
C GLU A 77 -9.75 5.95 -8.90
N ALA A 78 -9.15 5.32 -9.92
CA ALA A 78 -9.34 3.90 -10.23
C ALA A 78 -8.12 3.00 -9.98
N LEU A 79 -6.95 3.59 -9.71
CA LEU A 79 -5.69 2.86 -9.47
C LEU A 79 -5.13 3.23 -8.09
N ALA A 80 -4.86 2.25 -7.24
CA ALA A 80 -4.28 2.47 -5.93
C ALA A 80 -3.14 1.50 -5.62
N PHE A 81 -2.22 1.99 -4.79
CA PHE A 81 -1.12 1.25 -4.21
C PHE A 81 -1.25 1.29 -2.70
N ALA A 82 -1.06 0.16 -2.04
CA ALA A 82 -1.03 0.09 -0.59
C ALA A 82 0.06 -0.88 -0.15
N SER A 83 0.54 -0.74 1.07
CA SER A 83 1.44 -1.72 1.67
C SER A 83 1.05 -2.01 3.11
N GLU A 84 1.33 -3.22 3.55
CA GLU A 84 1.07 -3.66 4.92
C GLU A 84 2.22 -4.56 5.39
N GLY A 85 2.67 -4.34 6.62
CA GLY A 85 3.72 -5.11 7.26
C GLY A 85 3.17 -6.02 8.36
N ALA A 86 3.79 -7.18 8.56
CA ALA A 86 3.46 -8.08 9.64
C ALA A 86 4.74 -8.66 10.25
N PHE A 87 4.90 -8.45 11.56
CA PHE A 87 5.97 -9.05 12.34
C PHE A 87 5.48 -10.35 12.97
N SER A 88 6.28 -11.40 12.83
CA SER A 88 6.02 -12.74 13.39
C SER A 88 7.34 -13.45 13.70
N PRO A 89 7.34 -14.53 14.49
CA PRO A 89 8.50 -15.42 14.60
C PRO A 89 8.96 -15.94 13.23
N HIS A 90 10.27 -16.01 13.00
CA HIS A 90 10.79 -16.63 11.78
C HIS A 90 10.37 -18.11 11.70
N PRO A 91 9.88 -18.62 10.55
CA PRO A 91 9.32 -19.97 10.44
C PRO A 91 10.27 -21.10 10.87
N VAL A 92 11.58 -20.88 10.70
CA VAL A 92 12.64 -21.83 11.06
C VAL A 92 13.33 -21.48 12.39
N PHE A 93 13.28 -20.21 12.81
CA PHE A 93 14.03 -19.71 13.97
C PHE A 93 13.09 -18.89 14.88
N PRO A 94 12.28 -19.52 15.75
CA PRO A 94 11.15 -18.85 16.41
C PRO A 94 11.50 -17.65 17.28
N PHE A 95 12.76 -17.55 17.74
CA PHE A 95 13.23 -16.42 18.56
C PHE A 95 13.72 -15.22 17.73
N VAL A 96 13.75 -15.34 16.41
CA VAL A 96 14.15 -14.26 15.51
C VAL A 96 12.91 -13.52 15.00
N PRO A 97 12.81 -12.19 15.16
CA PRO A 97 11.73 -11.41 14.59
C PRO A 97 11.83 -11.40 13.06
N TYR A 98 10.72 -11.73 12.39
CA TYR A 98 10.60 -11.75 10.94
C TYR A 98 9.53 -10.75 10.51
N ASN A 99 9.92 -9.76 9.70
CA ASN A 99 8.99 -8.85 9.06
C ASN A 99 8.69 -9.34 7.64
N ARG A 100 7.40 -9.46 7.32
CA ARG A 100 6.92 -9.61 5.95
C ARG A 100 6.22 -8.33 5.56
N GLU A 101 6.65 -7.70 4.46
CA GLU A 101 5.92 -6.59 3.84
C GLU A 101 5.24 -7.09 2.57
N ILE A 102 3.99 -6.68 2.35
CA ILE A 102 3.33 -6.82 1.05
C ILE A 102 3.09 -5.45 0.45
N VAL A 103 3.21 -5.36 -0.88
CA VAL A 103 2.77 -4.20 -1.66
C VAL A 103 1.68 -4.69 -2.61
N LEU A 104 0.53 -4.02 -2.56
CA LEU A 104 -0.65 -4.34 -3.34
C LEU A 104 -0.94 -3.21 -4.32
N LEU A 105 -1.16 -3.59 -5.59
CA LEU A 105 -1.76 -2.74 -6.62
C LEU A 105 -3.21 -3.16 -6.78
N LEU A 106 -4.14 -2.21 -6.68
CA LEU A 106 -5.56 -2.40 -6.96
C LEU A 106 -5.95 -1.54 -8.16
N ASP A 107 -6.50 -2.19 -9.18
CA ASP A 107 -7.04 -1.53 -10.37
C ASP A 107 -8.53 -1.88 -10.50
N LYS A 108 -9.38 -0.88 -10.72
CA LYS A 108 -10.85 -1.02 -10.87
C LYS A 108 -11.34 -0.81 -12.31
N VAL A 109 -10.43 -0.66 -13.27
CA VAL A 109 -10.76 -0.57 -14.71
C VAL A 109 -10.99 -1.96 -15.29
#